data_AF-A0A959EZ59-F1
#
_entry.id   AF-A0A959EZ59-F1
#
_cell.length_a   1.000
_cell.length_b   1.000
_cell.length_c   1.000
_cell.angle_alpha   90.00
_cell.angle_beta   90.00
_cell.angle_gamma   90.00
#
_symmetry.space_group_name_H-M   'P 1'
#
loop_
_entity.id
_entity.type
_entity.pdbx_description
1 polymer ?
#
loop_
_entity_poly.entity_id
_entity_poly.type
_entity_poly.pdbx_seq_one_letter_code
_entity_poly.pdbx_strand_id
1 'polypeptide(L)' 'MKISLGFSPCPNDTFIFDALLHGRIDTEGLSFEPVIADVEELNRRAFAGDLHVTKLSFHALG' A
#
# COMPACT_ATOMS: atom_id res chain seq x y z
N MET A 1 10.71 -12.46 -0.27
CA MET A 1 9.94 -11.98 -1.45
C MET A 1 9.63 -10.50 -1.23
N LYS A 2 9.76 -9.64 -2.26
CA LYS A 2 9.48 -8.21 -2.14
C LYS A 2 8.05 -7.93 -2.62
N ILE A 3 7.19 -7.46 -1.72
CA ILE A 3 5.77 -7.20 -1.94
C ILE A 3 5.59 -5.71 -2.20
N SER A 4 5.02 -5.34 -3.35
CA SER A 4 4.66 -3.95 -3.64
C SER A 4 3.41 -3.54 -2.85
N LEU A 5 3.51 -2.49 -2.05
CA LEU A 5 2.46 -1.98 -1.16
C LEU A 5 2.03 -0.56 -1.59
N GLY A 6 0.84 -0.43 -2.15
CA GLY A 6 0.25 0.86 -2.55
C GLY A 6 -0.47 1.57 -1.40
N PHE A 7 -0.14 2.83 -1.11
CA PHE A 7 -0.88 3.67 -0.15
C PHE A 7 -0.72 5.16 -0.42
N SER A 8 -1.57 6.01 0.18
CA SER A 8 -1.55 7.45 -0.10
C SER A 8 -0.54 8.21 0.78
N PRO A 9 -0.09 9.42 0.40
CA PRO A 9 0.80 10.22 1.23
C PRO A 9 0.08 10.86 2.44
N CYS A 10 -1.22 10.59 2.63
CA CYS A 10 -1.99 11.17 3.73
C CYS A 10 -1.44 10.70 5.10
N PRO A 11 -1.43 11.56 6.13
CA PRO A 11 -0.84 11.25 7.44
C PRO A 11 -1.36 9.98 8.09
N ASN A 12 -2.62 9.62 7.86
CA ASN A 12 -3.21 8.39 8.39
C ASN A 12 -2.58 7.14 7.76
N ASP A 13 -2.34 7.14 6.44
CA ASP A 13 -1.78 5.99 5.74
C ASP A 13 -0.28 5.83 6.08
N THR A 14 0.47 6.94 6.14
CA THR A 14 1.87 6.91 6.57
C THR A 14 2.02 6.48 8.03
N PHE A 15 1.09 6.88 8.90
CA PHE A 15 1.04 6.42 10.28
C PHE A 15 0.79 4.90 10.38
N ILE A 16 -0.17 4.36 9.61
CA ILE A 16 -0.51 2.94 9.60
C ILE A 16 0.69 2.09 9.15
N PHE A 17 1.42 2.53 8.11
CA PHE A 17 2.48 1.72 7.49
C PHE A 17 3.91 2.03 7.98
N ASP A 18 4.10 3.03 8.85
CA ASP A 18 5.42 3.42 9.37
C ASP A 18 6.18 2.23 9.98
N ALA A 19 5.52 1.49 10.87
CA ALA A 19 6.17 0.38 11.57
C ALA A 19 6.54 -0.77 10.62
N LEU A 20 5.69 -1.03 9.63
CA LEU A 20 5.90 -2.06 8.60
C LEU A 20 7.09 -1.72 7.70
N LEU A 21 7.17 -0.48 7.22
CA LEU A 21 8.19 -0.04 6.25
C LEU A 21 9.57 0.17 6.90
N HIS A 22 9.61 0.48 8.20
CA HIS A 22 10.85 0.71 8.94
C HIS A 22 11.32 -0.50 9.75
N GLY A 23 10.74 -1.68 9.55
CA GLY A 23 11.17 -2.92 10.22
C GLY A 23 10.98 -2.89 11.74
N ARG A 24 9.95 -2.20 12.23
CA ARG A 24 9.61 -2.09 13.66
C ARG A 24 8.68 -3.21 14.14
N ILE A 25 8.25 -4.07 13.22
CA ILE A 25 7.43 -5.26 13.49
C ILE A 25 8.02 -6.47 12.77
N ASP A 26 7.82 -7.66 13.31
CA ASP A 26 8.20 -8.91 12.66
C ASP A 26 7.30 -9.16 11.45
N THR A 27 7.90 -9.33 10.29
CA THR A 27 7.24 -9.59 9.01
C THR A 27 7.47 -11.03 8.52
N GLU A 28 8.01 -11.90 9.37
CA GLU A 28 8.27 -13.33 9.07
C GLU A 28 9.08 -13.52 7.77
N GLY A 29 10.01 -12.60 7.49
CA GLY A 29 10.87 -12.63 6.29
C GLY A 29 10.25 -12.01 5.03
N LEU A 30 9.07 -11.40 5.11
CA LEU A 30 8.51 -10.59 4.03
C LEU A 30 9.16 -9.19 4.00
N SER A 31 9.37 -8.65 2.80
CA SER A 31 9.81 -7.28 2.59
C SER A 31 8.81 -6.50 1.75
N PHE A 32 8.69 -5.21 2.02
CA PHE A 32 7.68 -4.35 1.39
C PHE A 32 8.34 -3.22 0.61
N GLU A 33 7.85 -2.98 -0.60
CA GLU A 33 8.23 -1.86 -1.46
C GLU A 33 7.08 -0.84 -1.51
N PRO A 34 7.23 0.35 -0.92
CA PRO A 34 6.16 1.33 -0.90
C PRO A 34 5.95 1.93 -2.29
N VAL A 35 4.70 1.95 -2.74
CA VAL A 35 4.24 2.70 -3.91
C VAL A 35 3.29 3.79 -3.41
N ILE A 36 3.81 5.02 -3.31
CA ILE A 36 3.04 6.16 -2.79
C ILE A 36 2.41 6.89 -3.96
N ALA A 37 1.08 6.94 -4.00
CA ALA A 37 0.30 7.61 -5.04
C ALA A 37 -1.01 8.17 -4.48
N ASP A 38 -1.65 9.07 -5.20
CA ASP A 38 -2.99 9.53 -4.82
C ASP A 38 -4.02 8.38 -4.89
N VAL A 39 -5.16 8.59 -4.23
CA VAL A 39 -6.18 7.54 -4.09
C VAL A 39 -6.76 7.10 -5.43
N GLU A 40 -6.88 8.00 -6.40
CA GLU A 40 -7.47 7.68 -7.69
C GLU A 40 -6.50 6.90 -8.59
N GLU A 41 -5.22 7.21 -8.52
CA GLU A 41 -4.17 6.38 -9.12
C GLU A 41 -4.13 4.98 -8.49
N LEU A 42 -4.23 4.87 -7.17
CA LEU A 42 -4.27 3.57 -6.48
C LEU A 42 -5.51 2.75 -6.87
N ASN A 43 -6.67 3.39 -7.00
CA ASN A 43 -7.89 2.74 -7.50
C ASN A 43 -7.66 2.15 -8.89
N ARG A 44 -7.09 2.92 -9.83
CA ARG A 44 -6.80 2.45 -11.20
C ARG A 44 -5.83 1.27 -11.21
N ARG A 45 -4.74 1.34 -10.44
CA ARG A 45 -3.75 0.25 -10.32
C ARG A 45 -4.32 -1.02 -9.70
N ALA A 46 -5.25 -0.89 -8.76
CA ALA A 46 -5.92 -2.04 -8.16
C ALA A 46 -6.69 -2.86 -9.21
N PHE A 47 -7.43 -2.20 -10.10
CA PHE A 47 -8.16 -2.88 -11.18
C PHE A 47 -7.26 -3.39 -12.30
N ALA A 48 -6.08 -2.78 -12.50
CA ALA A 48 -5.07 -3.28 -13.42
C ALA A 48 -4.31 -4.50 -12.86
N GLY A 49 -4.33 -4.74 -11.54
CA GLY A 49 -3.57 -5.82 -10.91
C GLY A 49 -2.07 -5.52 -10.79
N ASP A 50 -1.67 -4.25 -10.85
CA ASP A 50 -0.26 -3.82 -10.91
C ASP A 50 0.50 -4.00 -9.59
N LEU A 51 -0.22 -4.14 -8.47
CA LEU A 51 0.34 -4.17 -7.13
C LEU A 51 -0.09 -5.45 -6.40
N HIS A 52 0.84 -6.07 -5.68
CA HIS A 52 0.56 -7.21 -4.80
C HIS A 52 -0.47 -6.86 -3.70
N VAL A 53 -0.36 -5.68 -3.08
CA VAL A 53 -1.28 -5.17 -2.06
C VAL A 53 -1.46 -3.66 -2.26
N THR A 54 -2.68 -3.14 -2.13
CA THR A 54 -2.95 -1.70 -2.23
C THR A 54 -4.10 -1.26 -1.34
N LYS A 55 -3.99 -0.04 -0.81
CA LYS A 55 -5.12 0.75 -0.31
C LYS A 55 -6.11 0.96 -1.45
N LEU A 56 -7.40 0.83 -1.17
CA LEU A 56 -8.46 0.99 -2.14
C LEU A 56 -9.61 1.78 -1.52
N SER A 57 -10.24 2.65 -2.31
CA SER A 57 -11.49 3.28 -1.90
C SER A 57 -12.63 2.28 -1.99
N PHE A 58 -13.47 2.20 -0.95
CA PHE A 58 -14.67 1.35 -1.03
C PHE A 58 -15.58 1.75 -2.21
N HIS A 59 -15.72 3.05 -2.47
CA HIS A 59 -16.48 3.58 -3.61
C HIS A 59 -15.97 3.09 -4.97
N ALA A 60 -14.68 2.73 -5.09
CA ALA A 60 -14.14 2.24 -6.34
C ALA A 60 -14.72 0.87 -6.75
N LEU A 61 -15.25 0.10 -5.79
CA LEU A 61 -15.77 -1.25 -6.01
C LEU A 61 -17.23 -1.30 -6.52
N GLY A 62 -17.91 -0.16 -6.64
CA GLY A 62 -19.32 -0.08 -7.04
C GLY A 62 -20.27 -0.02 -5.85
#